data_AF-Q32IE1-F1
#
_entry.id   AF-Q32IE1-F1
#
_cell.length_a   1.000
_cell.length_b   1.000
_cell.length_c   1.000
_cell.angle_alpha   90.00
_cell.angle_beta   90.00
_cell.angle_gamma   90.00
#
_symmetry.space_group_name_H-M   'P 1'
#
loop_
_entity.id
_entity.type
_entity.pdbx_description
1 polymer ?
#
loop_
_entity_poly.entity_id
_entity_poly.type
_entity_poly.pdbx_seq_one_letter_code
_entity_poly.pdbx_strand_id
1 'polypeptide(L)'
;MVADRFRNTFNAINNGEQYPVDELISIDSRCPLLEKLKLELTTPHRDFDRNGRVMVESKKDLAKREIPSPNVADAFIMAFAPIDTSLDIWEQLGRQA
;
A
#
# COMPACT_ATOMS: atom_id res chain seq x y z
N MET A 1 1.97 7.99 -3.28
CA MET A 1 2.12 6.61 -2.74
C MET A 1 0.74 6.03 -2.40
N VAL A 2 0.62 4.75 -2.02
CA VAL A 2 -0.69 4.07 -1.81
C VAL A 2 -1.64 4.86 -0.90
N ALA A 3 -1.13 5.46 0.17
CA ALA A 3 -1.92 6.32 1.06
C ALA A 3 -2.54 7.53 0.34
N ASP A 4 -1.80 8.17 -0.57
CA ASP A 4 -2.31 9.29 -1.37
C ASP A 4 -3.42 8.83 -2.30
N ARG A 5 -3.31 7.64 -2.90
CA ARG A 5 -4.37 7.08 -3.75
C ARG A 5 -5.67 6.85 -2.98
N PHE A 6 -5.57 6.36 -1.74
CA PHE A 6 -6.73 6.22 -0.87
C PHE A 6 -7.34 7.59 -0.54
N ARG A 7 -6.52 8.59 -0.22
CA ARG A 7 -6.99 9.97 0.03
C ARG A 7 -7.66 10.57 -1.20
N ASN A 8 -7.04 10.45 -2.37
CA ASN A 8 -7.57 10.96 -3.64
C ASN A 8 -8.91 10.29 -3.96
N THR A 9 -9.01 8.97 -3.76
CA THR A 9 -10.27 8.24 -3.95
C THR A 9 -11.35 8.70 -2.97
N PHE A 10 -10.99 8.92 -1.70
CA PHE A 10 -11.92 9.47 -0.71
C PHE A 10 -12.43 10.86 -1.13
N ASN A 11 -11.54 11.77 -1.53
CA ASN A 11 -11.89 13.12 -1.97
C ASN A 11 -12.72 13.10 -3.27
N ALA A 12 -12.39 12.21 -4.21
CA ALA A 12 -13.15 12.07 -5.45
C ALA A 12 -14.60 11.64 -5.21
N ILE A 13 -14.80 10.68 -4.29
CA ILE A 13 -16.12 10.15 -3.97
C ILE A 13 -16.93 11.09 -3.07
N ASN A 14 -16.30 11.70 -2.06
CA ASN A 14 -17.02 12.46 -1.03
C ASN A 14 -17.05 13.97 -1.26
N ASN A 15 -16.01 14.53 -1.90
CA ASN A 15 -15.88 15.97 -2.11
C ASN A 15 -16.09 16.38 -3.58
N GLY A 16 -16.19 15.41 -4.50
CA GLY A 16 -16.34 15.66 -5.93
C GLY A 16 -15.07 16.18 -6.62
N GLU A 17 -13.90 16.00 -5.99
CA GLU A 17 -12.61 16.38 -6.57
C GLU A 17 -12.25 15.46 -7.74
N GLN A 18 -11.59 16.00 -8.77
CA GLN A 18 -11.19 15.22 -9.94
C GLN A 18 -9.71 14.84 -9.86
N TYR A 19 -9.44 13.55 -10.05
CA TYR A 19 -8.09 13.00 -10.13
C TYR A 19 -7.96 12.10 -11.37
N PRO A 20 -6.76 12.03 -11.97
CA PRO A 20 -6.45 11.00 -12.97
C PRO A 20 -6.73 9.59 -12.44
N VAL A 21 -7.22 8.69 -13.30
CA VAL A 21 -7.58 7.31 -12.90
C VAL A 21 -6.37 6.55 -12.35
N ASP A 22 -5.20 6.80 -12.91
CA ASP A 22 -3.91 6.25 -12.47
C ASP A 22 -3.39 6.88 -11.17
N GLU A 23 -4.11 7.78 -10.53
CA GLU A 23 -3.86 8.29 -9.17
C GLU A 23 -4.90 7.82 -8.14
N LEU A 24 -5.88 7.02 -8.57
CA LEU A 24 -6.90 6.45 -7.70
C LEU A 24 -6.54 5.02 -7.29
N ILE A 25 -7.28 4.48 -6.32
CA ILE A 25 -7.22 3.06 -5.93
C ILE A 25 -8.60 2.60 -5.52
N SER A 26 -8.98 1.39 -5.92
CA SER A 26 -10.22 0.75 -5.49
C SER A 26 -9.91 -0.67 -5.04
N ILE A 27 -10.62 -1.13 -4.02
CA ILE A 27 -10.55 -2.52 -3.56
C ILE A 27 -11.91 -3.15 -3.81
N ASP A 28 -11.93 -4.27 -4.53
CA ASP A 28 -13.17 -5.02 -4.75
C ASP A 28 -13.75 -5.46 -3.40
N SER A 29 -15.03 -5.16 -3.19
CA SER A 29 -15.79 -5.58 -2.00
C SER A 29 -15.77 -7.10 -1.75
N ARG A 30 -15.52 -7.91 -2.79
CA ARG A 30 -15.43 -9.37 -2.72
C ARG A 30 -14.02 -9.88 -2.35
N CYS A 31 -13.06 -8.97 -2.13
CA CYS A 31 -11.70 -9.32 -1.77
C CYS A 31 -11.68 -10.17 -0.49
N PRO A 32 -11.09 -11.38 -0.51
CA PRO A 32 -10.86 -12.16 0.70
C PRO A 32 -10.05 -11.33 1.69
N LEU A 33 -10.42 -11.38 2.97
CA LEU A 33 -9.75 -10.65 4.06
C LEU A 33 -9.90 -9.13 4.02
N LEU A 34 -10.87 -8.57 3.28
CA LEU A 34 -11.08 -7.12 3.19
C LEU A 34 -11.13 -6.42 4.57
N GLU A 35 -11.89 -6.98 5.52
CA GLU A 35 -11.99 -6.40 6.87
C GLU A 35 -10.67 -6.45 7.65
N LYS A 36 -9.91 -7.53 7.48
CA LYS A 36 -8.57 -7.66 8.07
C LYS A 36 -7.59 -6.67 7.44
N LEU A 37 -7.66 -6.47 6.12
CA LEU A 37 -6.84 -5.49 5.42
C LEU A 37 -7.14 -4.06 5.91
N LYS A 38 -8.41 -3.69 6.07
CA LYS A 38 -8.80 -2.38 6.62
C LYS A 38 -8.22 -2.17 8.03
N LEU A 39 -8.36 -3.17 8.90
CA LEU A 39 -7.83 -3.11 10.26
C LEU A 39 -6.31 -2.94 10.24
N GLU A 40 -5.60 -3.76 9.49
CA GLU A 40 -4.14 -3.72 9.43
C GLU A 40 -3.60 -2.43 8.79
N LEU A 41 -4.25 -1.88 7.75
CA LEU A 41 -3.85 -0.62 7.12
C LEU A 41 -4.03 0.61 8.03
N THR A 42 -5.01 0.58 8.93
CA THR A 42 -5.30 1.69 9.85
C THR A 42 -4.51 1.61 11.16
N THR A 43 -3.79 0.53 11.38
CA THR A 43 -3.07 0.23 12.62
C THR A 43 -1.75 1.01 12.80
N PRO A 44 -0.81 1.03 11.83
CA PRO A 44 0.48 1.70 12.02
C PRO A 44 0.30 3.21 11.97
N HIS A 45 0.88 3.90 12.95
CA HIS A 45 0.91 5.36 12.92
C HIS A 45 2.05 5.89 12.04
N ARG A 46 1.86 7.13 11.57
CA ARG A 46 2.94 7.90 10.95
C ARG A 46 3.95 8.29 12.03
N ASP A 47 5.23 8.07 11.73
CA ASP A 47 6.36 8.42 12.57
C ASP A 47 7.41 9.20 11.75
N PHE A 48 8.47 9.68 12.39
CA PHE A 48 9.56 10.41 11.76
C PHE A 48 10.90 9.79 12.12
N ASP A 49 11.76 9.63 11.11
CA ASP A 49 13.13 9.21 11.37
C ASP A 49 13.95 10.33 12.04
N ARG A 50 15.17 10.00 12.47
CA ARG A 50 16.09 10.98 13.10
C ARG A 50 16.46 12.16 12.19
N ASN A 51 16.23 12.02 10.89
CA ASN A 51 16.52 13.03 9.89
C ASN A 51 15.23 13.79 9.46
N GLY A 52 14.10 13.57 10.14
CA GLY A 52 12.82 14.22 9.86
C GLY A 52 12.06 13.66 8.66
N ARG A 53 12.49 12.53 8.08
CA ARG A 53 11.78 11.88 6.97
C ARG A 53 10.57 11.12 7.51
N VAL A 54 9.49 11.14 6.75
CA VAL A 54 8.27 10.41 7.10
C VAL A 54 8.54 8.91 7.00
N MET A 55 8.17 8.20 8.06
CA MET A 55 8.16 6.74 8.11
C MET A 55 6.84 6.26 8.73
N VAL A 56 6.63 4.95 8.68
CA VAL A 56 5.58 4.26 9.42
C VAL A 56 6.19 3.59 10.64
N GLU A 57 5.42 3.48 11.73
CA GLU A 57 5.83 2.79 12.96
C GLU A 57 6.48 1.43 12.64
N SER A 58 7.61 1.16 13.29
CA SER A 58 8.34 -0.08 13.04
C SER A 58 7.62 -1.29 13.66
N LYS A 59 7.90 -2.51 13.16
CA LYS A 59 7.37 -3.75 13.76
C LYS A 59 7.71 -3.88 15.25
N LYS A 60 8.85 -3.31 15.68
CA LYS A 60 9.24 -3.29 17.10
C LYS A 60 8.34 -2.37 17.92
N ASP A 61 7.91 -1.24 17.36
CA ASP A 61 7.03 -0.29 18.04
C ASP A 61 5.58 -0.79 18.09
N LEU A 62 5.13 -1.47 17.02
CA LEU A 62 3.86 -2.20 17.04
C LEU A 62 3.85 -3.31 18.11
N ALA A 63 4.93 -4.08 18.22
CA ALA A 63 5.05 -5.12 19.24
C ALA A 63 5.02 -4.56 20.67
N LYS A 64 5.58 -3.35 20.91
CA LYS A 64 5.48 -2.67 22.22
C LYS A 64 4.03 -2.32 22.59
N ARG A 65 3.17 -2.14 21.60
CA ARG A 65 1.72 -1.89 21.76
C ARG A 65 0.89 -3.17 21.77
N GLU A 66 1.54 -4.34 21.81
CA GLU A 66 0.90 -5.66 21.72
C GLU A 66 0.10 -5.88 20.43
N ILE A 67 0.48 -5.16 19.37
CA ILE A 67 -0.17 -5.25 18.06
C ILE A 67 0.62 -6.25 17.20
N PRO A 68 -0.05 -7.28 16.64
CA PRO A 68 0.60 -8.22 15.74
C PRO A 68 1.06 -7.55 14.45
N SER A 69 2.10 -8.12 13.82
CA SER A 69 2.62 -7.62 12.54
C SER A 69 1.52 -7.61 11.46
N PRO A 70 1.28 -6.46 10.78
CA PRO A 70 0.21 -6.29 9.82
C PRO A 70 0.60 -6.87 8.44
N ASN A 71 0.70 -8.20 8.37
CA ASN A 71 1.28 -8.89 7.22
C ASN A 71 0.43 -8.77 5.93
N VAL A 72 -0.89 -8.67 6.04
CA VAL A 72 -1.79 -8.48 4.89
C VAL A 72 -1.63 -7.06 4.34
N ALA A 73 -1.53 -6.06 5.22
CA ALA A 73 -1.23 -4.68 4.80
C ALA A 73 0.17 -4.59 4.17
N ASP A 74 1.21 -5.18 4.79
CA ASP A 74 2.57 -5.21 4.23
C ASP A 74 2.56 -5.83 2.82
N ALA A 75 1.88 -6.97 2.63
CA ALA A 75 1.76 -7.63 1.33
C ALA A 75 1.05 -6.74 0.30
N PHE A 76 -0.02 -6.05 0.71
CA PHE A 76 -0.76 -5.12 -0.14
C PHE A 76 0.11 -3.94 -0.60
N ILE A 77 0.89 -3.36 0.31
CA ILE A 77 1.80 -2.26 -0.03
C ILE A 77 2.92 -2.73 -0.96
N MET A 78 3.49 -3.92 -0.70
CA MET A 78 4.55 -4.49 -1.55
C MET A 78 4.07 -4.80 -2.97
N ALA A 79 2.80 -5.19 -3.14
CA ALA A 79 2.23 -5.44 -4.47
C ALA A 79 2.20 -4.18 -5.36
N PHE A 80 2.24 -2.98 -4.77
CA PHE A 80 2.33 -1.71 -5.50
C PHE A 80 3.78 -1.18 -5.62
N ALA A 81 4.76 -1.84 -5.01
CA ALA A 81 6.13 -1.37 -5.07
C ALA A 81 6.67 -1.44 -6.51
N PRO A 82 7.30 -0.36 -7.02
CA PRO A 82 7.94 -0.40 -8.33
C PRO A 82 9.07 -1.43 -8.30
N ILE A 83 8.92 -2.48 -9.10
CA ILE A 83 9.91 -3.52 -9.32
C ILE A 83 10.53 -3.33 -10.69
N ASP A 84 11.85 -3.50 -10.79
CA ASP A 84 12.53 -3.57 -12.08
C ASP A 84 12.18 -4.91 -12.74
N THR A 85 11.33 -4.86 -13.75
CA THR A 85 10.87 -6.04 -14.51
C THR A 85 11.73 -6.32 -15.75
N SER A 86 12.90 -5.68 -15.88
CA SER A 86 13.76 -5.83 -17.07
C SER A 86 14.10 -7.30 -17.35
N LEU A 87 14.47 -8.06 -16.32
CA LEU A 87 14.78 -9.50 -16.46
C LEU A 87 13.57 -10.32 -16.90
N ASP A 88 12.37 -10.05 -16.38
CA ASP A 88 11.14 -10.76 -16.78
C ASP A 88 10.80 -10.53 -18.25
N ILE A 89 11.00 -9.29 -18.73
CA ILE A 89 10.79 -8.92 -20.13
C ILE A 89 11.80 -9.65 -21.03
N TRP A 90 13.09 -9.67 -20.65
CA TRP A 90 14.12 -10.39 -21.39
C TRP A 90 13.85 -11.91 -21.45
N GLU A 91 13.38 -12.50 -20.35
CA GLU A 91 13.03 -13.92 -20.32
C GLU A 91 11.83 -14.24 -21.22
N GLN A 92 10.81 -13.36 -21.26
CA GLN A 92 9.67 -13.52 -22.17
C GLN A 92 10.07 -13.41 -23.64
N LEU A 93 10.95 -12.47 -23.98
CA LEU A 93 11.46 -12.33 -25.35
C LEU A 93 12.33 -13.53 -25.76
N GLY A 94 13.15 -14.04 -24.85
CA GLY A 94 14.01 -15.20 -25.10
C GLY A 94 13.25 -16.52 -25.33
N ARG A 95 12.04 -16.66 -24.76
CA ARG A 95 11.17 -17.83 -24.99
C ARG A 95 10.46 -17.84 -26.35
N GLN A 96 10.50 -16.74 -27.10
CA GLN A 96 9.88 -16.62 -28.43
C GLN A 96 10.87 -16.86 -29.59
N ALA A 97 12.14 -17.12 -29.29
CA ALA A 97 13.19 -17.49 -30.25
C ALA A 97 13.48 -18.99 -30.19
#